data_AF-V4J4W1-F1
#
_entry.id   AF-V4J4W1-F1
#
_cell.length_a   1.000
_cell.length_b   1.000
_cell.length_c   1.000
_cell.angle_alpha   90.00
_cell.angle_beta   90.00
_cell.angle_gamma   90.00
#
_symmetry.space_group_name_H-M   'P 1'
#
loop_
_entity.id
_entity.type
_entity.pdbx_description
1 polymer ?
#
loop_
_entity_poly.entity_id
_entity_poly.type
_entity_poly.pdbx_seq_one_letter_code
_entity_poly.pdbx_strand_id
1 'polypeptide(L)'
;MLTVAALLIGLSVRLLLSLPGVPDNLRTLFWNGGSLLNIFCFGLFIVGLGSGGAWMGALLRRLPLPWLLLPPLALAVSMIAYVCLFLSVTPESLHDLIGVPLVDQAARQAELKPLLDFLIPLQQVRPGVAKWLESAIRFAALYAPLPILVALFTVLISDALTLSAGTARRNLPLLICAGLLLVLCRSLVVDYAATDNLQELLAERTLVGLPGSVLIYAVIATLALNAVVLWAVLARLVNRWAGMLAVAILMAFCYWLLDASLAPAVEKYGATFRAMDFLMTGERRVPAANALRIVVGSTAQAVVLLVIALGIYTMLPARALFHRRSNA
;
A
#
# COMPACT_ATOMS: atom_id res chain seq x y z
N MET A 1 -0.64 -22.71 -2.35
CA MET A 1 -1.59 -21.74 -2.96
C MET A 1 -0.91 -20.41 -3.25
N LEU A 2 -0.27 -19.76 -2.27
CA LEU A 2 0.38 -18.46 -2.44
C LEU A 2 1.43 -18.44 -3.58
N THR A 3 2.29 -19.46 -3.67
CA THR A 3 3.28 -19.61 -4.75
C THR A 3 2.65 -19.68 -6.14
N VAL A 4 1.56 -20.44 -6.29
CA VAL A 4 0.85 -20.60 -7.56
C VAL A 4 0.14 -19.29 -7.93
N ALA A 5 -0.52 -18.64 -6.97
CA ALA A 5 -1.17 -17.35 -7.18
C ALA A 5 -0.15 -16.27 -7.60
N ALA A 6 1.00 -16.20 -6.93
CA ALA A 6 2.09 -15.30 -7.30
C ALA A 6 2.57 -15.53 -8.73
N LEU A 7 2.83 -16.79 -9.11
CA LEU A 7 3.27 -17.12 -10.46
C LEU A 7 2.23 -16.73 -11.52
N LEU A 8 0.95 -17.06 -11.30
CA LEU A 8 -0.13 -16.74 -12.24
C LEU A 8 -0.33 -15.22 -12.39
N ILE A 9 -0.31 -14.48 -11.29
CA ILE A 9 -0.44 -13.02 -11.30
C ILE A 9 0.75 -12.40 -12.04
N GLY A 10 1.97 -12.81 -11.72
CA GLY A 10 3.16 -12.31 -12.41
C GLY A 10 3.12 -12.60 -13.91
N LEU A 11 2.76 -13.82 -14.31
CA LEU A 11 2.61 -14.19 -15.73
C LEU A 11 1.55 -13.34 -16.42
N SER A 12 0.42 -13.10 -15.75
CA SER A 12 -0.66 -12.26 -16.27
C SER A 12 -0.20 -10.83 -16.51
N VAL A 13 0.54 -10.24 -15.56
CA VAL A 13 1.13 -8.89 -15.71
C VAL A 13 2.11 -8.87 -16.87
N ARG A 14 3.00 -9.86 -16.99
CA ARG A 14 3.92 -9.92 -18.14
C ARG A 14 3.20 -9.99 -19.48
N LEU A 15 2.15 -10.81 -19.58
CA LEU A 15 1.36 -10.92 -20.80
C LEU A 15 0.69 -9.58 -21.14
N LEU A 16 0.10 -8.91 -20.14
CA LEU A 16 -0.48 -7.58 -20.32
C LEU A 16 0.55 -6.57 -20.81
N LEU A 17 1.76 -6.57 -20.24
CA LEU A 17 2.84 -5.66 -20.64
C LEU A 17 3.39 -5.94 -22.05
N SER A 18 3.20 -7.15 -22.57
CA SER A 18 3.59 -7.51 -23.93
C SER A 18 2.60 -7.06 -25.02
N LEU A 19 1.42 -6.55 -24.62
CA LEU A 19 0.41 -6.11 -25.57
C LEU A 19 0.87 -4.87 -26.36
N PRO A 20 0.42 -4.72 -27.63
CA PRO A 20 0.65 -3.49 -28.39
C PRO A 20 -0.04 -2.30 -27.71
N GLY A 21 0.60 -1.13 -27.72
CA GLY A 21 0.06 0.10 -27.13
C GLY A 21 0.37 0.31 -25.64
N VAL A 22 1.02 -0.64 -24.97
CA VAL A 22 1.50 -0.44 -23.59
C VAL A 22 2.64 0.61 -23.57
N PRO A 23 2.60 1.62 -22.69
CA PRO A 23 3.67 2.61 -22.53
C PRO A 23 5.04 1.96 -22.28
N ASP A 24 6.10 2.52 -22.89
CA ASP A 24 7.44 1.93 -22.83
C ASP A 24 7.97 1.80 -21.40
N ASN A 25 7.66 2.77 -20.52
CA ASN A 25 8.06 2.72 -19.10
C ASN A 25 7.52 1.45 -18.40
N LEU A 26 6.33 0.98 -18.78
CA LEU A 26 5.76 -0.25 -18.24
C LEU A 26 6.37 -1.50 -18.89
N ARG A 27 6.78 -1.43 -20.16
CA ARG A 27 7.49 -2.53 -20.84
C ARG A 27 8.87 -2.78 -20.24
N THR A 28 9.55 -1.72 -19.84
CA THR A 28 10.87 -1.78 -19.19
C THR A 28 10.78 -1.97 -17.68
N LEU A 29 9.60 -2.22 -17.12
CA LEU A 29 9.41 -2.34 -15.67
C LEU A 29 10.26 -3.45 -15.05
N PHE A 30 10.39 -4.59 -15.74
CA PHE A 30 11.09 -5.76 -15.20
C PHE A 30 12.55 -5.80 -15.62
N TRP A 31 13.40 -6.17 -14.66
CA TRP A 31 14.81 -6.42 -14.92
C TRP A 31 14.99 -7.57 -15.95
N ASN A 32 15.96 -7.44 -16.86
CA ASN A 32 16.26 -8.42 -17.91
C ASN A 32 15.02 -8.90 -18.73
N GLY A 33 14.04 -8.02 -18.97
CA GLY A 33 12.82 -8.38 -19.73
C GLY A 33 11.87 -9.33 -19.01
N GLY A 34 11.98 -9.44 -17.68
CA GLY A 34 11.13 -10.28 -16.85
C GLY A 34 11.54 -11.74 -16.86
N SER A 35 12.67 -12.06 -16.22
CA SER A 35 13.00 -13.47 -15.92
C SER A 35 11.90 -14.12 -15.08
N LEU A 36 11.81 -15.47 -15.08
CA LEU A 36 10.80 -16.18 -14.29
C LEU A 36 10.88 -15.82 -12.80
N LEU A 37 12.10 -15.63 -12.27
CA LEU A 37 12.32 -15.22 -10.88
C LEU A 37 11.73 -13.83 -10.63
N ASN A 38 11.97 -12.87 -11.52
CA ASN A 38 11.50 -11.49 -11.38
C ASN A 38 9.98 -11.43 -11.38
N ILE A 39 9.36 -12.17 -12.29
CA ILE A 39 7.90 -12.30 -12.39
C ILE A 39 7.32 -12.92 -11.13
N PHE A 40 7.96 -13.99 -10.64
CA PHE A 40 7.54 -14.66 -9.41
C PHE A 40 7.65 -13.74 -8.19
N CYS A 41 8.76 -13.03 -8.03
CA CYS A 41 8.96 -12.04 -6.98
C CYS A 41 7.95 -10.88 -7.09
N PHE A 42 7.63 -10.41 -8.30
CA PHE A 42 6.56 -9.43 -8.49
C PHE A 42 5.21 -9.97 -8.01
N GLY A 43 4.88 -11.20 -8.41
CA GLY A 43 3.66 -11.87 -8.00
C GLY A 43 3.56 -12.03 -6.49
N LEU A 44 4.67 -12.36 -5.82
CA LEU A 44 4.75 -12.43 -4.36
C LEU A 44 4.48 -11.06 -3.72
N PHE A 45 5.04 -9.99 -4.28
CA PHE A 45 4.76 -8.63 -3.85
C PHE A 45 3.26 -8.30 -3.98
N ILE A 46 2.65 -8.57 -5.14
CA ILE A 46 1.23 -8.29 -5.40
C ILE A 46 0.32 -9.09 -4.47
N VAL A 47 0.56 -10.40 -4.28
CA VAL A 47 -0.20 -11.20 -3.30
C VAL A 47 0.05 -10.72 -1.86
N GLY A 48 1.28 -10.27 -1.60
CA GLY A 48 1.75 -9.70 -0.34
C GLY A 48 0.96 -8.48 0.14
N LEU A 49 0.33 -7.73 -0.78
CA LEU A 49 -0.54 -6.59 -0.47
C LEU A 49 -1.66 -6.96 0.52
N GLY A 50 -2.24 -8.16 0.35
CA GLY A 50 -3.27 -8.68 1.26
C GLY A 50 -2.72 -9.67 2.29
N SER A 51 -1.90 -10.62 1.86
CA SER A 51 -1.48 -11.73 2.73
C SER A 51 -0.56 -11.28 3.86
N GLY A 52 0.27 -10.24 3.64
CA GLY A 52 1.17 -9.70 4.66
C GLY A 52 0.42 -9.09 5.84
N GLY A 53 -0.57 -8.24 5.56
CA GLY A 53 -1.45 -7.67 6.59
C GLY A 53 -2.28 -8.74 7.30
N ALA A 54 -2.79 -9.73 6.57
CA ALA A 54 -3.56 -10.84 7.14
C ALA A 54 -2.71 -11.72 8.08
N TRP A 55 -1.48 -12.06 7.69
CA TRP A 55 -0.53 -12.78 8.54
C TRP A 55 -0.22 -11.99 9.81
N MET A 56 0.05 -10.69 9.67
CA MET A 56 0.28 -9.80 10.80
C MET A 56 -0.93 -9.75 11.74
N GLY A 57 -2.14 -9.57 11.22
CA GLY A 57 -3.39 -9.64 12.00
C GLY A 57 -3.57 -10.97 12.72
N ALA A 58 -3.25 -12.09 12.06
CA ALA A 58 -3.30 -13.42 12.65
C ALA A 58 -2.36 -13.56 13.86
N LEU A 59 -1.14 -13.02 13.77
CA LEU A 59 -0.16 -13.03 14.85
C LEU A 59 -0.58 -12.11 15.99
N LEU A 60 -1.02 -10.88 15.69
CA LEU A 60 -1.44 -9.90 16.70
C LEU A 60 -2.57 -10.45 17.58
N ARG A 61 -3.52 -11.20 17.02
CA ARG A 61 -4.60 -11.83 17.82
C ARG A 61 -4.12 -12.90 18.79
N ARG A 62 -2.99 -13.55 18.50
CA ARG A 62 -2.46 -14.67 19.29
C ARG A 62 -1.62 -14.22 20.48
N LEU A 63 -1.17 -12.97 20.50
CA LEU A 63 -0.14 -12.50 21.41
C LEU A 63 -0.73 -11.55 22.46
N PRO A 64 -0.16 -11.51 23.68
CA PRO A 64 -0.71 -10.74 24.80
C PRO A 64 -0.50 -9.23 24.63
N LEU A 65 0.57 -8.82 23.95
CA LEU A 65 0.96 -7.42 23.74
C LEU A 65 1.04 -7.09 22.24
N PRO A 66 -0.09 -7.10 21.50
CA PRO A 66 -0.09 -6.91 20.06
C PRO A 66 0.48 -5.55 19.63
N TRP A 67 0.22 -4.50 20.41
CA TRP A 67 0.72 -3.15 20.11
C TRP A 67 2.25 -3.06 20.09
N LEU A 68 2.96 -3.85 20.91
CA LEU A 68 4.44 -3.85 20.93
C LEU A 68 5.03 -4.56 19.70
N LEU A 69 4.30 -5.51 19.13
CA LEU A 69 4.71 -6.30 17.98
C LEU A 69 4.28 -5.68 16.64
N LEU A 70 3.32 -4.75 16.65
CA LEU A 70 2.87 -4.10 15.44
C LEU A 70 4.03 -3.41 14.67
N PRO A 71 4.90 -2.57 15.29
CA PRO A 71 6.02 -1.95 14.59
C PRO A 71 7.00 -2.94 13.94
N PRO A 72 7.58 -3.93 14.65
CA PRO A 72 8.53 -4.86 14.04
C PRO A 72 7.88 -5.77 12.99
N LEU A 73 6.60 -6.15 13.16
CA LEU A 73 5.89 -6.92 12.13
C LEU A 73 5.62 -6.09 10.87
N ALA A 74 5.19 -4.83 11.02
CA ALA A 74 4.98 -3.93 9.89
C ALA A 74 6.30 -3.72 9.11
N LEU A 75 7.41 -3.51 9.83
CA LEU A 75 8.73 -3.42 9.22
C LEU A 75 9.12 -4.71 8.49
N ALA A 76 8.94 -5.88 9.12
CA ALA A 76 9.26 -7.16 8.50
C ALA A 76 8.47 -7.42 7.21
N VAL A 77 7.15 -7.18 7.24
CA VAL A 77 6.28 -7.33 6.05
C VAL A 77 6.72 -6.37 4.94
N SER A 78 7.00 -5.12 5.28
CA SER A 78 7.52 -4.13 4.32
C SER A 78 8.88 -4.50 3.74
N MET A 79 9.81 -5.03 4.55
CA MET A 79 11.13 -5.45 4.07
C MET A 79 11.04 -6.64 3.12
N ILE A 80 10.14 -7.60 3.40
CA ILE A 80 9.88 -8.71 2.48
C ILE A 80 9.33 -8.19 1.15
N ALA A 81 8.37 -7.27 1.20
CA ALA A 81 7.80 -6.62 0.02
C ALA A 81 8.87 -5.85 -0.77
N TYR A 82 9.76 -5.13 -0.08
CA TYR A 82 10.88 -4.40 -0.69
C TYR A 82 11.83 -5.33 -1.42
N VAL A 83 12.27 -6.42 -0.78
CA VAL A 83 13.17 -7.42 -1.40
C VAL A 83 12.50 -8.05 -2.62
N CYS A 84 11.20 -8.35 -2.55
CA CYS A 84 10.46 -8.88 -3.69
C CYS A 84 10.42 -7.91 -4.87
N LEU A 85 10.19 -6.61 -4.63
CA LEU A 85 10.24 -5.60 -5.69
C LEU A 85 11.66 -5.38 -6.20
N PHE A 86 12.65 -5.25 -5.32
CA PHE A 86 14.05 -5.04 -5.68
C PHE A 86 14.59 -6.12 -6.61
N LEU A 87 14.17 -7.38 -6.42
CA LEU A 87 14.54 -8.51 -7.29
C LEU A 87 13.73 -8.59 -8.58
N SER A 88 12.69 -7.76 -8.71
CA SER A 88 11.70 -7.86 -9.78
C SER A 88 11.81 -6.71 -10.79
N VAL A 89 11.78 -5.48 -10.29
CA VAL A 89 11.68 -4.27 -11.10
C VAL A 89 13.04 -3.61 -11.30
N THR A 90 13.13 -2.71 -12.28
CA THR A 90 14.36 -1.94 -12.48
C THR A 90 14.58 -0.91 -11.36
N PRO A 91 15.85 -0.53 -11.06
CA PRO A 91 16.19 0.53 -10.13
C PRO A 91 15.52 1.86 -10.48
N GLU A 92 15.37 2.18 -11.78
CA GLU A 92 14.66 3.37 -12.23
C GLU A 92 13.20 3.34 -11.78
N SER A 93 12.50 2.22 -12.01
CA SER A 93 11.11 2.04 -11.58
C SER A 93 10.97 2.09 -10.06
N LEU A 94 11.97 1.57 -9.33
CA LEU A 94 11.99 1.64 -7.87
C LEU A 94 12.20 3.09 -7.42
N HIS A 95 13.15 3.82 -7.99
CA HIS A 95 13.37 5.25 -7.69
C HIS A 95 12.18 6.12 -8.07
N ASP A 96 11.42 5.79 -9.11
CA ASP A 96 10.17 6.49 -9.42
C ASP A 96 9.12 6.33 -8.31
N LEU A 97 9.16 5.22 -7.58
CA LEU A 97 8.25 4.93 -6.46
C LEU A 97 8.73 5.58 -5.13
N ILE A 98 10.00 5.40 -4.77
CA ILE A 98 10.54 5.79 -3.45
C ILE A 98 11.32 7.12 -3.46
N GLY A 99 11.63 7.63 -4.65
CA GLY A 99 12.49 8.80 -4.88
C GLY A 99 13.97 8.49 -4.90
N VAL A 100 14.75 9.50 -5.26
CA VAL A 100 16.21 9.44 -5.21
C VAL A 100 16.66 9.52 -3.74
N PRO A 101 17.66 8.73 -3.31
CA PRO A 101 18.22 8.83 -1.96
C PRO A 101 18.73 10.24 -1.63
N LEU A 102 18.42 10.72 -0.42
CA LEU A 102 18.87 12.01 0.13
C LEU A 102 20.38 12.04 0.33
N VAL A 103 20.99 10.89 0.56
CA VAL A 103 22.45 10.74 0.59
C VAL A 103 23.11 11.38 -0.65
N ASP A 104 22.41 11.41 -1.79
CA ASP A 104 22.89 12.02 -3.04
C ASP A 104 22.49 13.49 -3.22
N GLN A 105 21.64 14.04 -2.34
CA GLN A 105 21.13 15.41 -2.43
C GLN A 105 21.77 16.33 -1.37
N ALA A 106 22.95 16.87 -1.69
CA ALA A 106 23.70 17.77 -0.80
C ALA A 106 22.89 18.98 -0.28
N ALA A 107 21.92 19.48 -1.08
CA ALA A 107 21.12 20.66 -0.73
C ALA A 107 20.02 20.42 0.32
N ARG A 108 19.51 19.18 0.49
CA ARG A 108 18.45 18.85 1.47
C ARG A 108 18.98 18.28 2.80
N GLN A 109 20.31 18.21 2.98
CA GLN A 109 20.95 17.62 4.16
C GLN A 109 20.66 18.37 5.47
N ALA A 110 20.30 19.67 5.41
CA ALA A 110 20.05 20.49 6.60
C ALA A 110 18.70 20.19 7.29
N GLU A 111 17.66 19.86 6.54
CA GLU A 111 16.29 19.65 7.07
C GLU A 111 16.09 18.24 7.67
N LEU A 112 16.98 17.31 7.31
CA LEU A 112 16.85 15.88 7.60
C LEU A 112 17.95 15.33 8.51
N LYS A 113 18.58 16.24 9.26
CA LYS A 113 19.68 15.98 10.17
C LYS A 113 19.47 14.75 11.07
N PRO A 114 18.30 14.46 11.67
CA PRO A 114 18.16 13.30 12.56
C PRO A 114 18.28 11.92 11.86
N LEU A 115 17.71 11.77 10.66
CA LEU A 115 17.81 10.52 9.90
C LEU A 115 19.20 10.36 9.30
N LEU A 116 19.76 11.45 8.76
CA LEU A 116 21.13 11.45 8.26
C LEU A 116 22.14 11.23 9.38
N ASP A 117 21.98 11.80 10.58
CA ASP A 117 22.90 11.61 11.72
C ASP A 117 23.04 10.11 12.07
N PHE A 118 21.98 9.32 11.93
CA PHE A 118 22.04 7.85 12.10
C PHE A 118 22.78 7.15 10.96
N LEU A 119 22.62 7.62 9.72
CA LEU A 119 23.21 7.00 8.53
C LEU A 119 24.62 7.51 8.19
N ILE A 120 25.03 8.68 8.66
CA ILE A 120 26.32 9.33 8.35
C ILE A 120 27.51 8.41 8.65
N PRO A 121 27.60 7.76 9.83
CA PRO A 121 28.71 6.83 10.10
C PRO A 121 28.75 5.68 9.08
N LEU A 122 27.58 5.17 8.69
CA LEU A 122 27.46 4.11 7.71
C LEU A 122 27.76 4.60 6.29
N GLN A 123 27.38 5.82 5.94
CA GLN A 123 27.63 6.45 4.64
C GLN A 123 29.13 6.63 4.41
N GLN A 124 29.88 7.01 5.45
CA GLN A 124 31.33 7.19 5.38
C GLN A 124 32.07 5.87 5.16
N VAL A 125 31.58 4.76 5.74
CA VAL A 125 32.25 3.45 5.67
C VAL A 125 31.76 2.59 4.49
N ARG A 126 30.45 2.63 4.19
CA ARG A 126 29.76 1.81 3.17
C ARG A 126 28.61 2.58 2.51
N PRO A 127 28.90 3.50 1.58
CA PRO A 127 27.88 4.37 0.97
C PRO A 127 26.76 3.59 0.27
N GLY A 128 27.08 2.45 -0.38
CA GLY A 128 26.08 1.60 -1.02
C GLY A 128 25.07 1.00 -0.03
N VAL A 129 25.52 0.61 1.16
CA VAL A 129 24.64 0.05 2.20
C VAL A 129 23.75 1.15 2.78
N ALA A 130 24.30 2.35 3.00
CA ALA A 130 23.51 3.49 3.48
C ALA A 130 22.39 3.85 2.50
N LYS A 131 22.67 3.94 1.19
CA LYS A 131 21.67 4.20 0.15
C LYS A 131 20.58 3.12 0.10
N TRP A 132 20.99 1.84 0.15
CA TRP A 132 20.05 0.73 0.16
C TRP A 132 19.14 0.76 1.41
N LEU A 133 19.72 1.06 2.57
CA LEU A 133 18.98 1.15 3.83
C LEU A 133 18.00 2.34 3.83
N GLU A 134 18.42 3.50 3.35
CA GLU A 134 17.54 4.66 3.19
C GLU A 134 16.35 4.33 2.27
N SER A 135 16.64 3.71 1.13
CA SER A 135 15.64 3.26 0.16
C SER A 135 14.66 2.26 0.76
N ALA A 136 15.16 1.30 1.54
CA ALA A 136 14.35 0.31 2.23
C ALA A 136 13.46 0.94 3.32
N ILE A 137 13.97 1.91 4.09
CA ILE A 137 13.19 2.62 5.11
C ILE A 137 12.08 3.45 4.47
N ARG A 138 12.38 4.18 3.39
CA ARG A 138 11.39 4.97 2.64
C ARG A 138 10.33 4.10 2.02
N PHE A 139 10.74 3.00 1.38
CA PHE A 139 9.80 2.00 0.88
C PHE A 139 8.92 1.47 2.01
N ALA A 140 9.51 1.13 3.16
CA ALA A 140 8.76 0.60 4.28
C ALA A 140 7.74 1.61 4.82
N ALA A 141 8.08 2.89 4.89
CA ALA A 141 7.14 3.95 5.27
C ALA A 141 6.03 4.16 4.23
N LEU A 142 6.32 4.03 2.94
CA LEU A 142 5.33 4.10 1.85
C LEU A 142 4.38 2.91 1.87
N TYR A 143 4.92 1.70 2.10
CA TYR A 143 4.19 0.44 2.00
C TYR A 143 3.44 0.08 3.29
N ALA A 144 4.03 0.28 4.47
CA ALA A 144 3.51 -0.18 5.76
C ALA A 144 2.08 0.26 6.12
N PRO A 145 1.57 1.44 5.71
CA PRO A 145 0.20 1.83 6.00
C PRO A 145 -0.83 0.77 5.60
N LEU A 146 -0.70 0.18 4.41
CA LEU A 146 -1.63 -0.83 3.91
C LEU A 146 -1.69 -2.10 4.81
N PRO A 147 -0.59 -2.84 5.04
CA PRO A 147 -0.63 -4.02 5.90
C PRO A 147 -0.98 -3.69 7.36
N ILE A 148 -0.59 -2.52 7.90
CA ILE A 148 -1.03 -2.06 9.24
C ILE A 148 -2.54 -1.99 9.30
N LEU A 149 -3.17 -1.32 8.33
CA LEU A 149 -4.62 -1.13 8.29
C LEU A 149 -5.37 -2.44 8.01
N VAL A 150 -4.86 -3.29 7.10
CA VAL A 150 -5.43 -4.63 6.87
C VAL A 150 -5.35 -5.49 8.13
N ALA A 151 -4.21 -5.51 8.83
CA ALA A 151 -4.05 -6.25 10.08
C ALA A 151 -4.99 -5.73 11.18
N LEU A 152 -5.12 -4.40 11.30
CA LEU A 152 -6.02 -3.78 12.26
C LEU A 152 -7.49 -4.13 11.97
N PHE A 153 -7.96 -3.95 10.74
CA PHE A 153 -9.36 -4.23 10.40
C PHE A 153 -9.69 -5.73 10.47
N THR A 154 -8.75 -6.62 10.13
CA THR A 154 -8.95 -8.06 10.32
C THR A 154 -9.09 -8.44 11.79
N VAL A 155 -8.29 -7.82 12.68
CA VAL A 155 -8.43 -7.98 14.15
C VAL A 155 -9.81 -7.49 14.60
N LEU A 156 -10.17 -6.24 14.26
CA LEU A 156 -11.41 -5.62 14.70
C LEU A 156 -12.67 -6.35 14.22
N ILE A 157 -12.73 -6.74 12.94
CA ILE A 157 -13.86 -7.51 12.39
C ILE A 157 -13.96 -8.87 13.06
N SER A 158 -12.83 -9.57 13.24
CA SER A 158 -12.85 -10.87 13.89
C SER A 158 -13.35 -10.80 15.33
N ASP A 159 -12.93 -9.78 16.07
CA ASP A 159 -13.33 -9.58 17.46
C ASP A 159 -14.81 -9.22 17.56
N ALA A 160 -15.31 -8.35 16.68
CA ALA A 160 -16.72 -7.98 16.58
C ALA A 160 -17.61 -9.20 16.32
N LEU A 161 -17.19 -10.10 15.43
CA LEU A 161 -17.93 -11.33 15.11
C LEU A 161 -17.96 -12.34 16.27
N THR A 162 -16.99 -12.28 17.19
CA THR A 162 -16.93 -13.21 18.34
C THR A 162 -17.70 -12.71 19.57
N LEU A 163 -18.29 -11.51 19.51
CA LEU A 163 -19.08 -10.86 20.58
C LEU A 163 -18.39 -10.86 21.95
N SER A 164 -17.05 -10.79 21.98
CA SER A 164 -16.31 -10.78 23.23
C SER A 164 -16.45 -9.41 23.91
N ALA A 165 -17.35 -9.32 24.89
CA ALA A 165 -17.48 -8.18 25.78
C ALA A 165 -16.14 -7.95 26.52
N GLY A 166 -15.48 -6.82 26.24
CA GLY A 166 -14.16 -6.47 26.80
C GLY A 166 -13.05 -6.25 25.77
N THR A 167 -13.26 -6.65 24.51
CA THR A 167 -12.20 -6.57 23.48
C THR A 167 -11.89 -5.13 23.03
N ALA A 168 -12.86 -4.21 23.14
CA ALA A 168 -12.66 -2.80 22.79
C ALA A 168 -11.52 -2.15 23.61
N ARG A 169 -11.47 -2.39 24.93
CA ARG A 169 -10.41 -1.85 25.79
C ARG A 169 -9.04 -2.48 25.49
N ARG A 170 -9.03 -3.76 25.09
CA ARG A 170 -7.81 -4.48 24.67
C ARG A 170 -7.24 -3.93 23.36
N ASN A 171 -8.08 -3.45 22.45
CA ASN A 171 -7.65 -2.97 21.14
C ASN A 171 -7.26 -1.48 21.11
N LEU A 172 -7.57 -0.71 22.16
CA LEU A 172 -7.21 0.71 22.22
C LEU A 172 -5.69 0.97 22.11
N PRO A 173 -4.80 0.26 22.82
CA PRO A 173 -3.36 0.42 22.64
C PRO A 173 -2.89 0.10 21.22
N LEU A 174 -3.52 -0.88 20.57
CA LEU A 174 -3.22 -1.26 19.19
C LEU A 174 -3.63 -0.14 18.21
N LEU A 175 -4.81 0.45 18.41
CA LEU A 175 -5.29 1.60 17.62
C LEU A 175 -4.37 2.81 17.77
N ILE A 176 -3.96 3.13 19.00
CA ILE A 176 -3.03 4.24 19.27
C ILE A 176 -1.69 3.98 18.60
N CYS A 177 -1.13 2.77 18.75
CA CYS A 177 0.14 2.39 18.13
C CYS A 177 0.06 2.46 16.59
N ALA A 178 -1.02 1.93 15.99
CA ALA A 178 -1.25 2.03 14.55
C ALA A 178 -1.33 3.49 14.10
N GLY A 179 -2.07 4.34 14.82
CA GLY A 179 -2.17 5.77 14.53
C GLY A 179 -0.81 6.47 14.55
N LEU A 180 0.00 6.23 15.59
CA LEU A 180 1.35 6.77 15.71
C LEU A 180 2.27 6.30 14.58
N LEU A 181 2.20 5.02 14.21
CA LEU A 181 2.97 4.49 13.07
C LEU A 181 2.53 5.09 11.74
N LEU A 182 1.23 5.32 11.52
CA LEU A 182 0.74 5.97 10.30
C LEU A 182 1.21 7.42 10.21
N VAL A 183 1.23 8.14 11.33
CA VAL A 183 1.82 9.49 11.40
C VAL A 183 3.32 9.46 11.08
N LEU A 184 4.06 8.52 11.65
CA LEU A 184 5.49 8.35 11.34
C LEU A 184 5.72 8.03 9.86
N CYS A 185 4.93 7.12 9.29
CA CYS A 185 4.99 6.80 7.86
C CYS A 185 4.73 8.04 7.01
N ARG A 186 3.71 8.84 7.36
CA ARG A 186 3.37 10.08 6.66
C ARG A 186 4.54 11.04 6.71
N SER A 187 5.14 11.25 7.89
CA SER A 187 6.27 12.17 8.00
C SER A 187 7.47 11.72 7.18
N LEU A 188 7.77 10.42 7.15
CA LEU A 188 8.87 9.90 6.32
C LEU A 188 8.59 10.03 4.80
N VAL A 189 7.34 9.85 4.36
CA VAL A 189 6.95 9.85 2.93
C VAL A 189 6.57 11.23 2.41
N VAL A 190 6.15 12.16 3.26
CA VAL A 190 5.64 13.46 2.85
C VAL A 190 6.55 14.55 3.41
N ASP A 191 6.71 14.63 4.72
CA ASP A 191 7.46 15.72 5.34
C ASP A 191 8.98 15.60 5.04
N TYR A 192 9.47 14.38 4.80
CA TYR A 192 10.90 14.06 4.63
C TYR A 192 11.25 13.43 3.27
N ALA A 193 10.30 13.35 2.34
CA ALA A 193 10.59 12.76 1.05
C ALA A 193 11.29 13.72 0.09
N ALA A 194 12.15 13.14 -0.74
CA ALA A 194 12.74 13.77 -1.92
C ALA A 194 11.95 13.45 -3.20
N THR A 195 10.77 12.85 -3.07
CA THR A 195 9.91 12.48 -4.19
C THR A 195 9.06 13.67 -4.62
N ASP A 196 9.57 14.46 -5.55
CA ASP A 196 8.78 15.56 -6.10
C ASP A 196 7.54 15.01 -6.84
N ASN A 197 7.65 13.86 -7.50
CA ASN A 197 6.55 13.26 -8.29
C ASN A 197 5.26 12.96 -7.51
N LEU A 198 5.34 12.45 -6.27
CA LEU A 198 4.13 12.13 -5.50
C LEU A 198 3.56 13.38 -4.83
N GLN A 199 4.42 14.26 -4.32
CA GLN A 199 3.99 15.47 -3.65
C GLN A 199 3.32 16.46 -4.61
N GLU A 200 3.84 16.59 -5.83
CA GLU A 200 3.25 17.41 -6.90
C GLU A 200 1.81 17.00 -7.25
N LEU A 201 1.45 15.72 -7.06
CA LEU A 201 0.11 15.21 -7.36
C LEU A 201 -0.88 15.43 -6.22
N LEU A 202 -0.41 15.69 -5.00
CA LEU A 202 -1.26 15.88 -3.84
C LEU A 202 -1.78 17.31 -3.77
N ALA A 203 -3.04 17.48 -3.44
CA ALA A 203 -3.59 18.81 -3.17
C ALA A 203 -2.94 19.40 -1.90
N GLU A 204 -2.47 20.65 -1.98
CA GLU A 204 -1.98 21.38 -0.80
C GLU A 204 -3.08 21.53 0.26
N ARG A 205 -4.27 21.92 -0.18
CA ARG A 205 -5.50 21.98 0.62
C ARG A 205 -6.67 21.45 -0.17
N THR A 206 -7.49 20.66 0.50
CA THR A 206 -8.69 20.05 -0.07
C THR A 206 -9.92 20.86 0.29
N LEU A 207 -11.09 20.52 -0.28
CA LEU A 207 -12.36 21.19 0.01
C LEU A 207 -12.75 21.18 1.50
N VAL A 208 -12.27 20.17 2.24
CA VAL A 208 -12.51 20.03 3.69
C VAL A 208 -11.42 20.70 4.54
N GLY A 209 -10.51 21.46 3.92
CA GLY A 209 -9.43 22.19 4.61
C GLY A 209 -8.26 21.32 5.08
N LEU A 210 -8.31 20.00 4.87
CA LEU A 210 -7.21 19.08 5.17
C LEU A 210 -6.23 19.03 3.99
N PRO A 211 -4.93 18.76 4.22
CA PRO A 211 -3.99 18.53 3.13
C PRO A 211 -4.28 17.19 2.43
N GLY A 212 -4.05 17.11 1.12
CA GLY A 212 -4.25 15.89 0.32
C GLY A 212 -3.43 14.71 0.85
N SER A 213 -2.26 14.99 1.43
CA SER A 213 -1.42 14.00 2.14
C SER A 213 -2.07 13.35 3.36
N VAL A 214 -3.10 13.94 3.95
CA VAL A 214 -3.90 13.29 5.00
C VAL A 214 -5.02 12.46 4.37
N LEU A 215 -5.68 12.99 3.34
CA LEU A 215 -6.73 12.25 2.64
C LEU A 215 -6.22 10.98 1.96
N ILE A 216 -4.97 10.93 1.49
CA ILE A 216 -4.40 9.69 0.93
C ILE A 216 -4.32 8.56 1.96
N TYR A 217 -4.09 8.87 3.25
CA TYR A 217 -4.16 7.86 4.31
C TYR A 217 -5.59 7.40 4.57
N ALA A 218 -6.58 8.29 4.41
CA ALA A 218 -7.99 7.92 4.43
C ALA A 218 -8.38 7.04 3.23
N VAL A 219 -7.81 7.28 2.04
CA VAL A 219 -7.94 6.40 0.86
C VAL A 219 -7.41 5.00 1.18
N ILE A 220 -6.19 4.90 1.72
CA ILE A 220 -5.57 3.61 2.08
C ILE A 220 -6.40 2.89 3.16
N ALA A 221 -6.88 3.61 4.18
CA ALA A 221 -7.75 3.04 5.21
C ALA A 221 -9.08 2.54 4.64
N THR A 222 -9.72 3.31 3.75
CA THR A 222 -10.97 2.90 3.12
C THR A 222 -10.77 1.69 2.21
N LEU A 223 -9.67 1.67 1.43
CA LEU A 223 -9.29 0.53 0.58
C LEU A 223 -9.04 -0.73 1.42
N ALA A 224 -8.26 -0.61 2.50
CA ALA A 224 -7.97 -1.73 3.40
C ALA A 224 -9.27 -2.27 4.04
N LEU A 225 -10.12 -1.39 4.58
CA LEU A 225 -11.41 -1.78 5.15
C LEU A 225 -12.28 -2.48 4.11
N ASN A 226 -12.38 -1.92 2.90
CA ASN A 226 -13.15 -2.50 1.81
C ASN A 226 -12.65 -3.93 1.48
N ALA A 227 -11.32 -4.12 1.42
CA ALA A 227 -10.73 -5.43 1.16
C ALA A 227 -11.03 -6.44 2.28
N VAL A 228 -11.01 -6.01 3.55
CA VAL A 228 -11.38 -6.88 4.68
C VAL A 228 -12.88 -7.23 4.63
N VAL A 229 -13.76 -6.28 4.28
CA VAL A 229 -15.20 -6.57 4.13
C VAL A 229 -15.44 -7.56 2.99
N LEU A 230 -14.79 -7.37 1.84
CA LEU A 230 -14.88 -8.31 0.71
C LEU A 230 -14.35 -9.70 1.11
N TRP A 231 -13.21 -9.77 1.80
CA TRP A 231 -12.71 -11.03 2.36
C TRP A 231 -13.73 -11.68 3.29
N ALA A 232 -14.37 -10.92 4.19
CA ALA A 232 -15.37 -11.44 5.11
C ALA A 232 -16.60 -12.00 4.37
N VAL A 233 -17.01 -11.38 3.26
CA VAL A 233 -18.05 -11.90 2.37
C VAL A 233 -17.61 -13.22 1.72
N LEU A 234 -16.41 -13.27 1.13
CA LEU A 234 -15.86 -14.48 0.48
C LEU A 234 -15.70 -15.64 1.48
N ALA A 235 -15.28 -15.33 2.71
CA ALA A 235 -15.15 -16.25 3.82
C ALA A 235 -16.50 -16.61 4.48
N ARG A 236 -17.62 -16.04 4.01
CA ARG A 236 -18.99 -16.26 4.54
C ARG A 236 -19.13 -15.92 6.03
N LEU A 237 -18.39 -14.91 6.50
CA LEU A 237 -18.42 -14.42 7.87
C LEU A 237 -19.50 -13.37 8.12
N VAL A 238 -19.98 -12.73 7.05
CA VAL A 238 -21.03 -11.70 7.07
C VAL A 238 -22.11 -12.03 6.03
N ASN A 239 -23.27 -11.38 6.14
CA ASN A 239 -24.33 -11.51 5.14
C ASN A 239 -23.82 -11.02 3.77
N ARG A 240 -23.96 -11.87 2.74
CA ARG A 240 -23.43 -11.60 1.39
C ARG A 240 -23.96 -10.29 0.79
N TRP A 241 -25.24 -9.99 0.95
CA TRP A 241 -25.86 -8.83 0.30
C TRP A 241 -25.48 -7.53 1.00
N ALA A 242 -25.57 -7.53 2.34
CA ALA A 242 -25.13 -6.39 3.13
C ALA A 242 -23.64 -6.10 2.94
N GLY A 243 -22.80 -7.14 2.91
CA GLY A 243 -21.37 -7.00 2.66
C GLY A 243 -21.04 -6.48 1.27
N MET A 244 -21.71 -6.98 0.21
CA MET A 244 -21.51 -6.47 -1.15
C MET A 244 -22.00 -5.02 -1.31
N LEU A 245 -23.10 -4.64 -0.65
CA LEU A 245 -23.56 -3.25 -0.60
C LEU A 245 -22.52 -2.36 0.08
N ALA A 246 -21.99 -2.79 1.23
CA ALA A 246 -20.92 -2.06 1.92
C ALA A 246 -19.66 -1.92 1.05
N VAL A 247 -19.26 -2.98 0.33
CA VAL A 247 -18.15 -2.93 -0.63
C VAL A 247 -18.38 -1.88 -1.71
N ALA A 248 -19.58 -1.84 -2.30
CA ALA A 248 -19.92 -0.86 -3.33
C ALA A 248 -19.87 0.59 -2.80
N ILE A 249 -20.43 0.84 -1.61
CA ILE A 249 -20.41 2.16 -0.95
C ILE A 249 -18.96 2.58 -0.66
N LEU A 250 -18.15 1.69 -0.06
CA LEU A 250 -16.76 1.96 0.24
C LEU A 250 -15.92 2.18 -1.03
N MET A 251 -16.26 1.51 -2.14
CA MET A 251 -15.57 1.70 -3.41
C MET A 251 -15.80 3.12 -3.94
N ALA A 252 -17.07 3.55 -3.99
CA ALA A 252 -17.43 4.91 -4.41
C ALA A 252 -16.82 5.98 -3.49
N PHE A 253 -16.86 5.75 -2.17
CA PHE A 253 -16.27 6.67 -1.19
C PHE A 253 -14.75 6.78 -1.33
N CYS A 254 -14.06 5.67 -1.57
CA CYS A 254 -12.62 5.64 -1.79
C CYS A 254 -12.22 6.36 -3.10
N TYR A 255 -13.00 6.21 -4.19
CA TYR A 255 -12.78 6.99 -5.41
C TYR A 255 -12.96 8.50 -5.16
N TRP A 256 -14.01 8.89 -4.44
CA TRP A 256 -14.23 10.28 -4.07
C TRP A 256 -13.09 10.86 -3.21
N LEU A 257 -12.62 10.10 -2.20
CA LEU A 257 -11.48 10.49 -1.39
C LEU A 257 -10.20 10.65 -2.21
N LEU A 258 -10.00 9.81 -3.24
CA LEU A 258 -8.85 9.90 -4.12
C LEU A 258 -8.92 11.15 -5.01
N ASP A 259 -10.05 11.45 -5.63
CA ASP A 259 -10.20 12.69 -6.41
C ASP A 259 -10.02 13.93 -5.51
N ALA A 260 -10.54 13.88 -4.28
CA ALA A 260 -10.39 14.96 -3.30
C ALA A 260 -8.95 15.12 -2.76
N SER A 261 -8.12 14.09 -2.77
CA SER A 261 -6.74 14.16 -2.26
C SER A 261 -5.74 14.69 -3.30
N LEU A 262 -6.13 14.75 -4.57
CA LEU A 262 -5.26 15.07 -5.68
C LEU A 262 -5.40 16.53 -6.15
N ALA A 263 -4.30 17.08 -6.65
CA ALA A 263 -4.25 18.45 -7.14
C ALA A 263 -5.17 18.62 -8.38
N PRO A 264 -6.03 19.65 -8.40
CA PRO A 264 -6.91 19.91 -9.53
C PRO A 264 -6.13 20.39 -10.77
N ALA A 265 -4.92 20.93 -10.58
CA ALA A 265 -4.01 21.35 -11.65
C ALA A 265 -2.57 21.13 -11.18
N VAL A 266 -1.76 20.51 -12.04
CA VAL A 266 -0.33 20.25 -11.85
C VAL A 266 0.41 20.84 -13.05
N GLU A 267 1.40 21.68 -12.80
CA GLU A 267 2.23 22.29 -13.83
C GLU A 267 3.57 21.55 -13.93
N LYS A 268 3.80 20.87 -15.06
CA LYS A 268 5.07 20.15 -15.30
C LYS A 268 5.44 20.15 -16.77
N TYR A 269 6.70 20.44 -17.08
CA TYR A 269 7.24 20.46 -18.44
C TYR A 269 6.45 21.38 -19.41
N GLY A 270 5.96 22.52 -18.92
CA GLY A 270 5.19 23.47 -19.74
C GLY A 270 3.75 23.02 -20.07
N ALA A 271 3.24 21.99 -19.39
CA ALA A 271 1.84 21.57 -19.49
C ALA A 271 1.15 21.64 -18.12
N THR A 272 -0.13 21.99 -18.13
CA THR A 272 -1.00 21.97 -16.95
C THR A 272 -2.04 20.88 -17.12
N PHE A 273 -2.11 19.95 -16.17
CA PHE A 273 -3.04 18.81 -16.22
C PHE A 273 -3.64 18.49 -14.85
N ARG A 274 -4.76 17.77 -14.81
CA ARG A 274 -5.35 17.29 -13.55
C ARG A 274 -4.58 16.06 -13.06
N ALA A 275 -4.20 16.01 -11.79
CA ALA A 275 -3.48 14.86 -11.24
C ALA A 275 -4.26 13.54 -11.40
N MET A 276 -5.58 13.58 -11.24
CA MET A 276 -6.44 12.41 -11.44
C MET A 276 -6.44 11.90 -12.89
N ASP A 277 -6.42 12.79 -13.89
CA ASP A 277 -6.38 12.39 -15.30
C ASP A 277 -5.03 11.74 -15.62
N PHE A 278 -3.94 12.32 -15.09
CA PHE A 278 -2.60 11.76 -15.22
C PHE A 278 -2.48 10.36 -14.61
N LEU A 279 -3.03 10.13 -13.41
CA LEU A 279 -3.00 8.82 -12.76
C LEU A 279 -3.85 7.77 -13.49
N MET A 280 -5.02 8.15 -13.99
CA MET A 280 -5.98 7.20 -14.57
C MET A 280 -5.71 6.90 -16.04
N THR A 281 -5.18 7.86 -16.80
CA THR A 281 -5.06 7.73 -18.26
C THR A 281 -3.65 8.01 -18.78
N GLY A 282 -2.75 8.56 -17.97
CA GLY A 282 -1.41 8.98 -18.41
C GLY A 282 -1.40 10.25 -19.28
N GLU A 283 -2.58 10.80 -19.62
CA GLU A 283 -2.72 12.01 -20.43
C GLU A 283 -2.27 13.27 -19.65
N ARG A 284 -1.50 14.13 -20.33
CA ARG A 284 -1.01 15.42 -19.80
C ARG A 284 -1.50 16.63 -20.58
N ARG A 285 -2.23 16.42 -21.68
CA ARG A 285 -2.60 17.50 -22.62
C ARG A 285 -4.10 17.61 -22.82
N VAL A 286 -4.79 16.48 -22.92
CA VAL A 286 -6.24 16.45 -23.15
C VAL A 286 -6.92 15.93 -21.89
N PRO A 287 -7.85 16.70 -21.28
CA PRO A 287 -8.66 16.21 -20.18
C PRO A 287 -9.41 14.95 -20.60
N ALA A 288 -9.26 13.87 -19.83
CA ALA A 288 -10.00 12.65 -20.09
C ALA A 288 -11.51 12.90 -19.91
N ALA A 289 -12.34 12.27 -20.75
CA ALA A 289 -13.77 12.29 -20.54
C ALA A 289 -14.11 11.73 -19.15
N ASN A 290 -15.00 12.41 -18.40
CA ASN A 290 -15.35 12.00 -17.03
C ASN A 290 -15.76 10.53 -16.92
N ALA A 291 -16.51 10.03 -17.92
CA ALA A 291 -16.93 8.63 -17.97
C ALA A 291 -15.73 7.66 -18.07
N LEU A 292 -14.74 7.97 -18.91
CA LEU A 292 -13.54 7.15 -19.06
C LEU A 292 -12.76 7.09 -17.75
N ARG A 293 -12.58 8.24 -17.09
CA ARG A 293 -11.87 8.32 -15.80
C ARG A 293 -12.54 7.49 -14.71
N ILE A 294 -13.87 7.56 -14.62
CA ILE A 294 -14.64 6.76 -13.65
C ILE A 294 -14.51 5.27 -13.96
N VAL A 295 -14.62 4.86 -15.22
CA VAL A 295 -14.51 3.46 -15.63
C VAL A 295 -13.11 2.91 -15.33
N VAL A 296 -12.05 3.63 -15.73
CA VAL A 296 -10.67 3.19 -15.50
C VAL A 296 -10.35 3.16 -14.00
N GLY A 297 -10.71 4.22 -13.26
CA GLY A 297 -10.47 4.28 -11.82
C GLY A 297 -11.22 3.21 -11.04
N SER A 298 -12.50 2.99 -11.35
CA SER A 298 -13.30 1.93 -10.71
C SER A 298 -12.78 0.54 -11.04
N THR A 299 -12.32 0.33 -12.28
CA THR A 299 -11.73 -0.96 -12.71
C THR A 299 -10.42 -1.23 -11.99
N ALA A 300 -9.50 -0.26 -11.99
CA ALA A 300 -8.22 -0.37 -11.28
C ALA A 300 -8.43 -0.63 -9.78
N GLN A 301 -9.34 0.11 -9.16
CA GLN A 301 -9.69 -0.05 -7.76
C GLN A 301 -10.30 -1.42 -7.47
N ALA A 302 -11.21 -1.91 -8.32
CA ALA A 302 -11.81 -3.25 -8.17
C ALA A 302 -10.76 -4.36 -8.27
N VAL A 303 -9.80 -4.23 -9.18
CA VAL A 303 -8.69 -5.18 -9.32
C VAL A 303 -7.81 -5.18 -8.08
N VAL A 304 -7.38 -4.01 -7.60
CA VAL A 304 -6.57 -3.88 -6.38
C VAL A 304 -7.31 -4.44 -5.17
N LEU A 305 -8.60 -4.12 -5.04
CA LEU A 305 -9.47 -4.62 -3.99
C LEU A 305 -9.54 -6.15 -3.99
N LEU A 306 -9.74 -6.76 -5.17
CA LEU A 306 -9.80 -8.20 -5.32
C LEU A 306 -8.46 -8.86 -4.95
N VAL A 307 -7.34 -8.29 -5.40
CA VAL A 307 -6.00 -8.78 -5.07
C VAL A 307 -5.77 -8.80 -3.56
N ILE A 308 -6.06 -7.69 -2.87
CA ILE A 308 -5.89 -7.62 -1.41
C ILE A 308 -6.82 -8.62 -0.71
N ALA A 309 -8.10 -8.66 -1.08
CA ALA A 309 -9.08 -9.56 -0.46
C ALA A 309 -8.72 -11.05 -0.65
N LEU A 310 -8.26 -11.43 -1.85
CA LEU A 310 -7.77 -12.79 -2.12
C LEU A 310 -6.48 -13.09 -1.36
N GLY A 311 -5.55 -12.13 -1.26
CA GLY A 311 -4.37 -12.24 -0.43
C GLY A 311 -4.72 -12.54 1.04
N ILE A 312 -5.70 -11.81 1.59
CA ILE A 312 -6.23 -12.07 2.95
C ILE A 312 -6.84 -13.48 3.02
N TYR A 313 -7.67 -13.86 2.03
CA TYR A 313 -8.33 -15.17 1.99
C TYR A 313 -7.35 -16.35 1.98
N THR A 314 -6.25 -16.23 1.24
CA THR A 314 -5.22 -17.29 1.20
C THR A 314 -4.54 -17.52 2.54
N MET A 315 -4.45 -16.48 3.38
CA MET A 315 -3.79 -16.55 4.68
C MET A 315 -4.74 -16.84 5.83
N LEU A 316 -5.98 -16.36 5.74
CA LEU A 316 -7.03 -16.49 6.74
C LEU A 316 -8.30 -17.08 6.13
N PRO A 317 -8.31 -18.40 5.81
CA PRO A 317 -9.54 -19.06 5.41
C PRO A 317 -10.51 -19.15 6.59
N ALA A 318 -11.82 -19.10 6.32
CA ALA A 318 -12.88 -19.06 7.34
C ALA A 318 -12.71 -20.10 8.48
N ARG A 319 -12.25 -21.31 8.14
CA ARG A 319 -12.04 -22.42 9.10
C ARG A 319 -10.99 -22.10 10.17
N ALA A 320 -10.02 -21.24 9.87
CA ALA A 320 -8.95 -20.88 10.81
C ALA A 320 -9.44 -20.02 11.98
N LEU A 321 -10.57 -19.34 11.84
CA LEU A 321 -11.12 -18.45 12.87
C LEU A 321 -11.90 -19.20 13.96
N PHE A 322 -12.55 -20.33 13.62
CA PHE A 322 -13.47 -21.03 14.52
C PHE A 322 -12.87 -22.25 15.25
N HIS A 323 -11.75 -22.80 14.78
CA HIS A 323 -11.17 -24.02 15.37
C HIS A 323 -10.60 -23.86 16.79
N ARG A 324 -10.48 -22.64 17.32
CA ARG A 324 -9.87 -22.40 18.64
C ARG A 324 -10.83 -22.49 19.84
N ARG A 325 -12.15 -22.54 19.63
CA ARG A 325 -13.12 -22.61 20.75
C ARG A 325 -13.42 -24.02 21.25
N SER A 326 -12.99 -25.08 20.56
CA SER A 326 -13.29 -26.45 21.01
C SER A 326 -12.30 -27.02 22.03
N ASN A 327 -11.16 -26.34 22.27
CA ASN A 327 -10.03 -26.89 23.03
C ASN A 327 -9.65 -26.05 24.27
N ALA A 328 -10.49 -25.09 24.68
CA ALA A 328 -10.35 -24.30 25.89
C ALA A 328 -11.66 -24.35 26.67
#